data_AF-A0A1H3YC82-F1
#
_entry.id   AF-A0A1H3YC82-F1
#
_cell.length_a   1.000
_cell.length_b   1.000
_cell.length_c   1.000
_cell.angle_alpha   90.00
_cell.angle_beta   90.00
_cell.angle_gamma   90.00
#
_symmetry.space_group_name_H-M   'P 1'
#
loop_
_entity.id
_entity.type
_entity.pdbx_description
1 polymer ?
#
loop_
_entity_poly.entity_id
_entity_poly.type
_entity_poly.pdbx_seq_one_letter_code
_entity_poly.pdbx_strand_id
1 'polypeptide(L)'
;MFSSDKNVESIAQLIEVLKDYMGLQKEYLKLDVIEKVVRLVTALILAFVLVVLGIAVMFYLSLAVAYWLTPVIGTGWAFFFIAMVFFLLLLLVFSFRKSWIERPLVRFLANILMN
;
A
#
# COMPACT_ATOMS: atom_id res chain seq x y z
N MET A 1 -24.14 58.66 -3.33
CA MET A 1 -23.30 58.16 -2.22
C MET A 1 -23.89 56.92 -1.53
N PHE A 2 -24.90 56.23 -2.10
CA PHE A 2 -25.68 55.20 -1.36
C PHE A 2 -25.55 53.76 -1.89
N SER A 3 -24.62 53.49 -2.81
CA SER A 3 -24.43 52.15 -3.41
C SER A 3 -23.22 51.38 -2.84
N SER A 4 -22.25 52.07 -2.24
CA SER A 4 -21.05 51.42 -1.69
C SER A 4 -21.35 50.67 -0.39
N ASP A 5 -22.20 51.20 0.48
CA ASP A 5 -22.48 50.60 1.80
C ASP A 5 -23.19 49.24 1.67
N LYS A 6 -24.15 49.11 0.75
CA LYS A 6 -24.84 47.83 0.48
C LYS A 6 -23.91 46.75 -0.08
N ASN A 7 -22.87 47.14 -0.79
CA ASN A 7 -21.92 46.21 -1.41
C ASN A 7 -20.93 45.67 -0.36
N VAL A 8 -20.54 46.52 0.61
CA VAL A 8 -19.68 46.11 1.74
C VAL A 8 -20.44 45.15 2.67
N GLU A 9 -21.72 45.41 2.93
CA GLU A 9 -22.58 44.51 3.73
C GLU A 9 -22.75 43.13 3.08
N SER A 10 -22.95 43.10 1.75
CA SER A 10 -23.08 41.85 0.99
C SER A 10 -21.77 41.05 0.95
N ILE A 11 -20.62 41.73 0.84
CA ILE A 11 -19.30 41.10 0.92
C ILE A 11 -19.04 40.56 2.33
N ALA A 12 -19.46 41.27 3.39
CA ALA A 12 -19.34 40.80 4.77
C ALA A 12 -20.17 39.52 5.01
N GLN A 13 -21.41 39.49 4.53
CA GLN A 13 -22.28 38.30 4.61
C GLN A 13 -21.72 37.10 3.81
N LEU A 14 -21.13 37.33 2.63
CA LEU A 14 -20.46 36.28 1.85
C LEU A 14 -19.24 35.69 2.58
N ILE A 15 -18.44 36.54 3.24
CA ILE A 15 -17.28 36.11 4.04
C ILE A 15 -17.73 35.28 5.25
N GLU A 16 -18.85 35.64 5.87
CA GLU A 16 -19.41 34.94 7.03
C GLU A 16 -19.95 33.55 6.65
N VAL A 17 -20.69 33.45 5.54
CA VAL A 17 -21.17 32.16 5.00
C VAL A 17 -20.01 31.27 4.53
N LEU A 18 -18.97 31.85 3.93
CA LEU A 18 -17.74 31.12 3.57
C LEU A 18 -17.00 30.58 4.79
N LYS A 19 -17.00 31.32 5.90
CA LYS A 19 -16.34 30.93 7.16
C LYS A 19 -17.06 29.75 7.82
N ASP A 20 -18.39 29.76 7.80
CA ASP A 20 -19.22 28.65 8.29
C ASP A 20 -19.08 27.40 7.39
N TYR A 21 -19.04 27.58 6.06
CA TYR A 21 -18.78 26.48 5.12
C TYR A 21 -17.41 25.84 5.35
N MET A 22 -16.35 26.62 5.56
CA MET A 22 -15.02 26.11 5.90
C MET A 22 -14.98 25.39 7.26
N GLY A 23 -15.86 25.77 8.19
CA GLY A 23 -16.00 25.14 9.50
C GLY A 23 -16.47 23.69 9.39
N LEU A 24 -17.55 23.44 8.64
CA LEU A 24 -18.06 22.08 8.41
C LEU A 24 -17.14 21.27 7.47
N GLN A 25 -16.57 21.90 6.44
CA GLN A 25 -15.70 21.20 5.48
C GLN A 25 -14.44 20.64 6.16
N LYS A 26 -13.92 21.30 7.20
CA LYS A 26 -12.81 20.80 8.00
C LYS A 26 -13.12 19.48 8.71
N GLU A 27 -14.32 19.34 9.26
CA GLU A 27 -14.69 18.15 10.02
C GLU A 27 -14.94 16.95 9.10
N TYR A 28 -15.61 17.18 7.97
CA TYR A 28 -15.77 16.18 6.91
C TYR A 28 -14.43 15.76 6.29
N LEU A 29 -13.53 16.71 6.00
CA LEU A 29 -12.18 16.40 5.51
C LEU A 29 -11.37 15.59 6.53
N LYS A 30 -11.54 15.87 7.84
CA LYS A 30 -10.84 15.14 8.89
C LYS A 30 -11.31 13.69 8.96
N LEU A 31 -12.61 13.44 8.84
CA LEU A 31 -13.19 12.09 8.82
C LEU A 31 -12.82 11.32 7.55
N ASP A 32 -12.86 11.96 6.38
CA ASP A 32 -12.46 11.34 5.10
C ASP A 32 -10.97 10.95 5.10
N VAL A 33 -10.10 11.82 5.64
CA VAL A 33 -8.68 11.50 5.81
C VAL A 33 -8.49 10.33 6.77
N ILE A 34 -9.22 10.29 7.89
CA ILE A 34 -9.15 9.17 8.83
C ILE A 34 -9.60 7.87 8.16
N GLU A 35 -10.70 7.88 7.41
CA GLU A 35 -11.20 6.69 6.71
C GLU A 35 -10.17 6.17 5.69
N LYS A 36 -9.57 7.06 4.89
CA LYS A 36 -8.50 6.70 3.95
C LYS A 36 -7.29 6.13 4.66
N VAL A 37 -6.85 6.73 5.75
CA VAL A 37 -5.72 6.23 6.55
C VAL A 37 -6.02 4.86 7.13
N VAL A 38 -7.21 4.66 7.71
CA VAL A 38 -7.62 3.36 8.25
C VAL A 38 -7.61 2.31 7.15
N ARG A 39 -8.21 2.60 5.98
CA ARG A 39 -8.22 1.68 4.84
C ARG A 39 -6.81 1.32 4.37
N LEU A 40 -5.91 2.30 4.32
CA LEU A 40 -4.51 2.12 3.93
C LEU A 40 -3.76 1.27 4.97
N VAL A 41 -3.96 1.54 6.26
CA VAL A 41 -3.37 0.77 7.36
C VAL A 41 -3.89 -0.67 7.36
N THR A 42 -5.20 -0.89 7.22
CA THR A 42 -5.78 -2.24 7.13
C THR A 42 -5.18 -3.02 5.97
N ALA A 43 -5.05 -2.41 4.79
CA ALA A 43 -4.44 -3.07 3.65
C ALA A 43 -2.95 -3.35 3.85
N LEU A 44 -2.19 -2.44 4.46
CA LEU A 44 -0.79 -2.68 4.82
C LEU A 44 -0.64 -3.83 5.81
N ILE A 45 -1.50 -3.90 6.83
CA ILE A 45 -1.51 -5.00 7.81
C ILE A 45 -1.82 -6.32 7.10
N LEU A 46 -2.86 -6.37 6.27
CA LEU A 46 -3.21 -7.57 5.51
C LEU A 46 -2.07 -8.01 4.58
N ALA A 47 -1.47 -7.07 3.84
CA ALA A 47 -0.34 -7.34 2.98
C ALA A 47 0.85 -7.87 3.78
N PHE A 48 1.16 -7.27 4.93
CA PHE A 48 2.22 -7.72 5.82
C PHE A 48 1.98 -9.15 6.32
N VAL A 49 0.77 -9.45 6.80
CA VAL A 49 0.40 -10.80 7.26
C VAL A 49 0.53 -11.81 6.12
N LEU A 50 0.03 -11.49 4.92
CA LEU A 50 0.16 -12.36 3.76
C LEU A 50 1.61 -12.60 3.35
N VAL A 51 2.46 -11.58 3.38
CA VAL A 51 3.89 -11.70 3.08
C VAL A 51 4.58 -12.59 4.11
N VAL A 52 4.33 -12.38 5.40
CA VAL A 52 4.93 -13.19 6.48
C VAL A 52 4.51 -14.65 6.36
N LEU A 53 3.21 -14.92 6.16
CA LEU A 53 2.71 -16.28 5.93
C LEU A 53 3.29 -16.88 4.65
N GLY A 54 3.37 -16.11 3.57
CA GLY A 54 3.96 -16.56 2.30
C GLY A 54 5.41 -16.97 2.44
N ILE A 55 6.22 -16.18 3.17
CA ILE A 55 7.61 -16.50 3.48
C ILE A 55 7.69 -17.79 4.30
N ALA A 56 6.85 -17.95 5.32
CA ALA A 56 6.82 -19.16 6.14
C ALA A 56 6.50 -20.41 5.29
N VAL A 57 5.48 -20.32 4.43
CA VAL A 57 5.11 -21.43 3.52
C VAL A 57 6.24 -21.76 2.55
N MET A 58 6.86 -20.75 1.90
CA MET A 58 8.00 -20.98 1.01
C MET A 58 9.18 -21.62 1.73
N PHE A 59 9.45 -21.21 2.97
CA PHE A 59 10.51 -21.80 3.78
C PHE A 59 10.25 -23.30 4.05
N TYR A 60 9.06 -23.67 4.50
CA TYR A 60 8.71 -25.08 4.72
C TYR A 60 8.71 -25.91 3.44
N LEU A 61 8.22 -25.37 2.33
CA LEU A 61 8.28 -26.04 1.02
C LEU A 61 9.72 -26.31 0.60
N SER A 62 10.63 -25.39 0.87
CA SER A 62 12.05 -25.55 0.53
C SER A 62 12.69 -26.70 1.31
N LEU A 63 12.38 -26.80 2.60
CA LEU A 63 12.82 -27.94 3.42
C LEU A 63 12.23 -29.26 2.92
N ALA A 64 10.95 -29.28 2.55
CA ALA A 64 10.31 -30.47 2.01
C ALA A 64 11.00 -30.95 0.72
N VAL A 65 11.30 -30.03 -0.20
CA VAL A 65 12.04 -30.33 -1.44
C VAL A 65 13.47 -30.81 -1.12
N ALA A 66 14.15 -30.20 -0.14
CA ALA A 66 15.50 -30.60 0.27
C ALA A 66 15.52 -32.06 0.74
N TYR A 67 14.58 -32.41 1.63
CA TYR A 67 14.44 -33.76 2.15
C TYR A 67 14.07 -34.76 1.07
N TRP A 68 13.23 -34.38 0.11
CA TRP A 68 12.85 -35.26 -0.99
C TRP A 68 14.02 -35.51 -1.98
N LEU A 69 14.89 -34.52 -2.20
CA LEU A 69 16.09 -34.66 -3.03
C LEU A 69 17.25 -35.37 -2.31
N THR A 70 17.25 -35.37 -0.98
CA THR A 70 18.32 -35.97 -0.17
C THR A 70 18.65 -37.42 -0.55
N PRO A 71 17.70 -38.35 -0.71
CA PRO A 71 18.02 -39.74 -1.09
C PRO A 71 18.65 -39.89 -2.48
N VAL A 72 18.50 -38.91 -3.38
CA VAL A 72 19.00 -38.99 -4.77
C VAL A 72 20.40 -38.41 -4.90
N ILE A 73 20.66 -37.27 -4.24
CA ILE A 73 21.86 -36.46 -4.49
C ILE A 73 22.70 -36.21 -3.23
N GLY A 74 22.21 -36.65 -2.06
CA GLY A 74 22.80 -36.33 -0.76
C GLY A 74 22.40 -34.95 -0.25
N THR A 75 22.48 -34.76 1.07
CA THR A 75 22.03 -33.54 1.77
C THR A 75 22.75 -32.29 1.28
N GLY A 76 24.09 -32.33 1.14
CA GLY A 76 24.89 -31.17 0.73
C GLY A 76 24.51 -30.63 -0.65
N TRP A 77 24.34 -31.50 -1.64
CA TRP A 77 23.93 -31.10 -2.99
C TRP A 77 22.48 -30.64 -3.04
N ALA A 78 21.58 -31.26 -2.26
CA ALA A 78 20.18 -30.84 -2.19
C ALA A 78 20.04 -29.37 -1.73
N PHE A 79 20.76 -28.98 -0.66
CA PHE A 79 20.76 -27.60 -0.19
C PHE A 79 21.44 -26.64 -1.18
N PHE A 80 22.50 -27.06 -1.87
CA PHE A 80 23.15 -26.25 -2.90
C PHE A 80 22.20 -25.92 -4.06
N PHE A 81 21.46 -26.91 -4.55
CA PHE A 81 20.46 -26.69 -5.62
C PHE A 81 19.36 -25.73 -5.17
N ILE A 82 18.85 -25.88 -3.95
CA ILE A 82 17.82 -24.99 -3.41
C ILE A 82 18.35 -23.56 -3.28
N ALA A 83 19.57 -23.39 -2.76
CA ALA A 83 20.22 -22.08 -2.68
C ALA A 83 20.36 -21.43 -4.07
N MET A 84 20.74 -22.22 -5.09
CA MET A 84 20.85 -21.75 -6.47
C MET A 84 19.48 -21.35 -7.05
N VAL A 85 18.42 -22.12 -6.78
CA VAL A 85 17.05 -21.78 -7.20
C VAL A 85 16.61 -20.46 -6.56
N PHE A 86 16.85 -20.27 -5.26
CA PHE A 86 16.54 -19.01 -4.57
C PHE A 86 17.34 -17.83 -5.11
N PHE A 87 18.61 -18.03 -5.42
CA PHE A 87 19.45 -16.99 -6.03
C PHE A 87 18.94 -16.56 -7.41
N LEU A 88 18.53 -17.53 -8.24
CA LEU A 88 17.89 -17.25 -9.53
C LEU A 88 16.55 -16.53 -9.36
N LEU A 89 15.73 -16.96 -8.40
CA LEU A 89 14.47 -16.27 -8.06
C LEU A 89 14.73 -14.82 -7.65
N LEU A 90 15.76 -14.57 -6.86
CA LEU A 90 16.16 -13.22 -6.44
C LEU A 90 16.57 -12.38 -7.65
N LEU A 91 17.40 -12.91 -8.56
CA LEU A 91 17.77 -12.23 -9.80
C LEU A 91 16.57 -11.92 -10.69
N LEU A 92 15.62 -12.84 -10.77
CA LEU A 92 14.39 -12.68 -11.55
C LEU A 92 13.52 -11.58 -10.93
N VAL A 93 13.29 -11.62 -9.62
CA VAL A 93 12.56 -10.57 -8.89
C VAL A 93 13.25 -9.21 -9.04
N PHE A 94 14.59 -9.16 -8.98
CA PHE A 94 15.36 -7.93 -9.17
C PHE A 94 15.19 -7.35 -10.59
N SER A 95 15.19 -8.20 -11.62
CA SER A 95 14.94 -7.78 -13.01
C SER A 95 13.50 -7.32 -13.24
N PHE A 96 12.53 -8.03 -12.67
CA PHE A 96 11.10 -7.72 -12.80
C PHE A 96 10.58 -6.72 -11.75
N ARG A 97 11.47 -6.11 -10.94
CA ARG A 97 11.12 -5.24 -9.81
C ARG A 97 10.08 -4.17 -10.18
N LYS A 98 10.23 -3.57 -11.37
CA LYS A 98 9.35 -2.49 -11.85
C LYS A 98 7.95 -2.96 -12.25
N SER A 99 7.78 -4.23 -12.64
CA SER A 99 6.48 -4.71 -13.12
C SER A 99 5.70 -5.45 -12.04
N TRP A 100 6.37 -6.12 -11.11
CA TRP A 100 5.72 -6.94 -10.08
C TRP A 100 5.41 -6.19 -8.79
N ILE A 101 6.21 -5.18 -8.42
CA ILE A 101 6.04 -4.45 -7.16
C ILE A 101 5.50 -3.04 -7.41
N GLU A 102 6.13 -2.26 -8.29
CA GLU A 102 5.73 -0.85 -8.52
C GLU A 102 4.33 -0.74 -9.13
N ARG A 103 3.97 -1.55 -10.14
CA ARG A 103 2.66 -1.42 -10.81
C ARG A 103 1.44 -1.71 -9.91
N PRO A 104 1.40 -2.81 -9.12
CA PRO A 104 0.29 -3.04 -8.21
C PRO A 104 0.27 -2.05 -7.04
N LEU A 105 1.42 -1.64 -6.51
CA LEU A 105 1.47 -0.60 -5.46
C LEU A 105 0.97 0.75 -5.96
N VAL A 106 1.41 1.19 -7.15
CA VAL A 106 0.97 2.46 -7.74
C VAL A 106 -0.52 2.43 -8.04
N ARG A 107 -1.07 1.31 -8.54
CA ARG A 107 -2.51 1.17 -8.73
C ARG A 107 -3.27 1.18 -7.42
N PHE A 108 -2.77 0.51 -6.38
CA PHE A 108 -3.38 0.50 -5.06
C PHE A 108 -3.40 1.90 -4.42
N LEU A 109 -2.26 2.61 -4.46
CA LEU A 109 -2.14 3.98 -3.98
C LEU A 109 -3.01 4.94 -4.79
N ALA A 110 -3.00 4.85 -6.12
CA ALA A 110 -3.84 5.67 -6.99
C ALA A 110 -5.32 5.49 -6.67
N ASN A 111 -5.77 4.25 -6.45
CA ASN A 111 -7.18 3.96 -6.16
C ASN A 111 -7.62 4.44 -4.76
N ILE A 112 -6.70 4.55 -3.80
CA ILE A 112 -7.00 5.12 -2.46
C ILE A 112 -6.93 6.65 -2.46
N LEU A 113 -6.01 7.25 -3.24
CA LEU A 113 -5.81 8.70 -3.23
C LEU A 113 -6.80 9.44 -4.13
N MET A 114 -7.12 8.88 -5.31
CA MET A 114 -8.00 9.52 -6.31
C MET A 114 -9.49 9.20 -6.13
N ASN A 115 -9.85 8.20 -5.32
CA ASN A 115 -11.23 7.88 -4.95
C ASN A 115 -11.48 8.19 -3.47
#